data_AF-A0A6P8PD08-F1
#
_entry.id   AF-A0A6P8PD08-F1
#
_cell.length_a   1.000
_cell.length_b   1.000
_cell.length_c   1.000
_cell.angle_alpha   90.00
_cell.angle_beta   90.00
_cell.angle_gamma   90.00
#
_symmetry.space_group_name_H-M   'P 1'
#
loop_
_entity.id
_entity.type
_entity.pdbx_description
1 polymer ?
#
loop_
_entity_poly.entity_id
_entity_poly.type
_entity_poly.pdbx_seq_one_letter_code
_entity_poly.pdbx_strand_id
1 'polypeptide(L)'
;MAVYACKELMYTVEEALNILRNPDLSKAIKIPPVNPRPGQVFLFSYAECADKKEDWRADQYLWIHQGVRRWPKKNPKLLKMYHQVKSENGAGNFFRYSYRLLKVDSTLVLIQYLGKVPDIQMQIHGNRKKNLGKFHIRSPPSVLLSMKKEQGKPIQIFQKLCSEGNKTSVMLPRDVQQVRNAKKAQKRKNQAILDDLNSAEEHSFLLDDFVWLYSLLPEVVVMAGHREMCKIFEDLASQTNDIPVLMSYDTTFKLGDYYISTLVFLHGFFKESPIVPLAFMLHKAKKELNHWLFFIMILRHCPKLCTERIVIASHEETAIQSIDQVFPTAKRVICWNHIRQHINVWVTEQGGSMDEIEFYMTSVADLLWSDSKECFEEKLREQQGKWSQPFVQYFQSNLLNSIVQYAGAWVLKEYLVSEPGNGIMTNISESFNVVLKRLVEWQEMPMETLVISLYYLQNYYIRELLRGQCHLGNYHLREEFMSYAKLLEDVTFPEMYCNPEVILDIARGQTELRFAKI
;
A
#
# COMPACT_ATOMS: atom_id res chain seq x y z
N MET A 1 30.61 20.23 24.36
CA MET A 1 30.50 20.89 23.03
C MET A 1 31.28 22.19 23.10
N ALA A 2 32.19 22.46 22.15
CA ALA A 2 33.04 23.64 22.22
C ALA A 2 32.26 24.92 21.88
N VAL A 3 32.38 25.95 22.72
CA VAL A 3 31.88 27.30 22.43
C VAL A 3 33.02 28.09 21.79
N TYR A 4 32.75 28.73 20.66
CA TYR A 4 33.77 29.49 19.92
C TYR A 4 34.17 30.77 20.68
N ALA A 5 33.18 31.48 21.20
CA ALA A 5 33.31 32.67 22.04
C ALA A 5 32.02 32.92 22.84
N CYS A 6 32.11 33.76 23.88
CA CYS A 6 30.93 34.34 24.53
C CYS A 6 30.93 35.85 24.28
N LYS A 7 29.84 36.38 23.72
CA LYS A 7 29.66 37.80 23.39
C LYS A 7 28.19 38.19 23.51
N GLU A 8 27.90 39.08 24.46
CA GLU A 8 26.56 39.60 24.75
C GLU A 8 26.04 40.62 23.72
N LEU A 9 26.95 41.21 22.94
CA LEU A 9 26.61 42.14 21.87
C LEU A 9 26.66 41.45 20.51
N MET A 10 25.72 41.81 19.63
CA MET A 10 25.68 41.30 18.26
C MET A 10 26.98 41.62 17.52
N TYR A 11 27.54 40.64 16.81
CA TYR A 11 28.68 40.88 15.92
C TYR A 11 28.33 41.91 14.84
N THR A 12 29.27 42.83 14.61
CA THR A 12 29.27 43.64 13.41
C THR A 12 29.59 42.76 12.19
N VAL A 13 29.27 43.26 11.00
CA VAL A 13 29.54 42.55 9.74
C VAL A 13 31.05 42.33 9.56
N GLU A 14 31.87 43.31 9.96
CA GLU A 14 33.33 43.25 9.85
C GLU A 14 33.94 42.23 10.79
N GLU A 15 33.47 42.16 12.04
CA GLU A 15 33.92 41.14 12.99
C GLU A 15 33.57 39.72 12.50
N ALA A 16 32.34 39.52 12.03
CA ALA A 16 31.90 38.24 11.49
C ALA A 16 32.70 37.85 10.22
N LEU A 17 33.01 38.82 9.36
CA LEU A 17 33.88 38.62 8.19
C LEU A 17 35.31 38.21 8.59
N ASN A 18 35.89 38.88 9.58
CA ASN A 18 37.25 38.58 10.05
C ASN A 18 37.34 37.17 10.66
N ILE A 19 36.36 36.80 11.49
CA ILE A 19 36.26 35.46 12.07
C ILE A 19 36.14 34.40 10.98
N LEU A 20 35.28 34.61 9.97
CA LEU A 20 35.07 33.62 8.92
C LEU A 20 36.23 33.53 7.91
N ARG A 21 37.05 34.59 7.78
CA ARG A 21 38.26 34.58 6.93
C ARG A 21 39.44 33.93 7.63
N ASN A 22 39.56 34.13 8.94
CA ASN A 22 40.64 33.60 9.76
C ASN A 22 40.06 32.78 10.93
N PRO A 23 39.40 31.64 10.65
CA PRO A 23 38.71 30.87 11.68
C PRO A 23 39.69 30.07 12.54
N ASP A 24 39.44 30.05 13.85
CA ASP A 24 40.06 29.06 14.74
C ASP A 24 39.31 27.71 14.58
N LEU A 25 39.80 26.89 13.64
CA LEU A 25 39.19 25.59 13.30
C LEU A 25 39.23 24.59 14.45
N SER A 26 40.12 24.76 15.44
CA SER A 26 40.17 23.89 16.62
C SER A 26 38.90 23.98 17.47
N LYS A 27 38.18 25.11 17.39
CA LYS A 27 36.91 25.37 18.07
C LYS A 27 35.68 25.11 17.21
N ALA A 28 35.87 24.62 15.97
CA ALA A 28 34.76 24.35 15.08
C ALA A 28 34.00 23.09 15.51
N ILE A 29 32.68 23.21 15.64
CA ILE A 29 31.80 22.08 15.94
C ILE A 29 31.24 21.47 14.64
N LYS A 30 31.06 20.15 14.65
CA LYS A 30 30.48 19.37 13.52
C LYS A 30 29.08 18.85 13.82
N ILE A 31 28.60 19.10 15.03
CA ILE A 31 27.26 18.74 15.50
C ILE A 31 26.48 20.02 15.82
N PRO A 32 25.13 20.01 15.75
CA PRO A 32 24.33 21.18 16.02
C PRO A 32 24.54 21.71 17.45
N PRO A 33 24.53 23.04 17.67
CA PRO A 33 24.57 23.61 19.01
C PRO A 33 23.25 23.33 19.73
N VAL A 34 23.22 22.35 20.63
CA VAL A 34 22.00 21.93 21.35
C VAL A 34 21.80 22.78 22.60
N ASN A 35 20.60 23.37 22.75
CA ASN A 35 20.25 24.25 23.88
C ASN A 35 21.27 25.36 24.16
N PRO A 36 21.67 26.15 23.14
CA PRO A 36 22.61 27.25 23.30
C PRO A 36 22.07 28.32 24.26
N ARG A 37 22.97 28.88 25.07
CA ARG A 37 22.67 29.95 26.02
C ARG A 37 22.90 31.34 25.38
N PRO A 38 22.27 32.39 25.93
CA PRO A 38 22.56 33.76 25.53
C PRO A 38 24.05 34.06 25.62
N GLY A 39 24.55 34.86 24.68
CA GLY A 39 25.94 35.22 24.55
C GLY A 39 26.79 34.16 23.85
N GLN A 40 26.35 32.89 23.73
CA GLN A 40 27.17 31.85 23.13
C GLN A 40 27.29 31.99 21.61
N VAL A 41 28.52 31.79 21.14
CA VAL A 41 28.90 31.82 19.73
C VAL A 41 29.48 30.46 19.35
N PHE A 42 29.07 29.95 18.20
CA PHE A 42 29.54 28.68 17.66
C PHE A 42 30.04 28.87 16.23
N LEU A 43 31.14 28.20 15.91
CA LEU A 43 31.62 28.04 14.54
C LEU A 43 31.26 26.62 14.09
N PHE A 44 30.29 26.49 13.20
CA PHE A 44 29.85 25.20 12.67
C PHE A 44 30.53 24.89 11.34
N SER A 45 31.09 23.69 11.20
CA SER A 45 31.76 23.21 10.00
C SER A 45 31.03 22.03 9.37
N TYR A 46 30.83 22.08 8.06
CA TYR A 46 30.30 20.99 7.23
C TYR A 46 31.29 20.55 6.15
N ALA A 47 32.59 20.80 6.33
CA ALA A 47 33.63 20.52 5.34
C ALA A 47 33.66 19.05 4.88
N GLU A 48 33.31 18.11 5.75
CA GLU A 48 33.32 16.67 5.46
C GLU A 48 32.11 16.20 4.66
N CYS A 49 31.00 16.96 4.66
CA CYS A 49 29.75 16.52 4.06
C CYS A 49 28.82 17.70 3.77
N ALA A 50 28.61 17.98 2.48
CA ALA A 50 27.73 19.06 2.03
C ALA A 50 26.27 18.91 2.51
N ASP A 51 25.79 17.68 2.68
CA ASP A 51 24.43 17.40 3.18
C ASP A 51 24.22 17.93 4.62
N LYS A 52 25.30 18.16 5.39
CA LYS A 52 25.26 18.69 6.77
C LYS A 52 25.21 20.22 6.86
N LYS A 53 25.23 20.93 5.72
CA LYS A 53 25.33 22.41 5.63
C LYS A 53 24.33 23.17 6.51
N GLU A 54 23.17 22.60 6.77
CA GLU A 54 22.09 23.23 7.53
C GLU A 54 21.75 22.49 8.84
N ASP A 55 22.56 21.52 9.27
CA ASP A 55 22.34 20.74 10.49
C ASP A 55 22.38 21.59 11.75
N TRP A 56 23.19 22.65 11.77
CA TRP A 56 23.25 23.63 12.85
C TRP A 56 21.89 24.23 13.23
N ARG A 57 20.88 24.14 12.36
CA ARG A 57 19.51 24.60 12.64
C ARG A 57 18.75 23.69 13.59
N ALA A 58 19.22 22.48 13.87
CA ALA A 58 18.64 21.55 14.82
C ALA A 58 19.11 21.85 16.26
N ASP A 59 18.99 23.11 16.68
CA ASP A 59 19.47 23.65 17.96
C ASP A 59 18.46 23.53 19.11
N GLN A 60 17.36 22.79 18.87
CA GLN A 60 16.21 22.57 19.77
C GLN A 60 15.30 23.78 20.01
N TYR A 61 15.51 24.88 19.27
CA TYR A 61 14.59 26.00 19.25
C TYR A 61 13.78 26.08 17.95
N LEU A 62 12.56 26.58 18.06
CA LEU A 62 11.65 26.92 16.99
C LEU A 62 11.82 28.39 16.67
N TRP A 63 12.18 28.65 15.43
CA TRP A 63 12.61 29.97 14.97
C TRP A 63 11.61 30.53 13.97
N ILE A 64 11.21 31.78 14.18
CA ILE A 64 10.56 32.63 13.19
C ILE A 64 11.67 33.27 12.36
N HIS A 65 11.63 33.05 11.05
CA HIS A 65 12.57 33.70 10.13
C HIS A 65 12.17 35.15 9.96
N GLN A 66 13.07 36.05 10.32
CA GLN A 66 12.78 37.48 10.33
C GLN A 66 13.49 38.20 9.18
N GLY A 67 14.49 37.60 8.55
CA GLY A 67 15.05 38.12 7.30
C GLY A 67 16.47 37.67 6.99
N VAL A 68 16.84 37.94 5.73
CA VAL A 68 18.18 37.69 5.17
C VAL A 68 18.74 39.00 4.65
N ARG A 69 20.01 39.28 4.94
CA ARG A 69 20.75 40.43 4.40
C ARG A 69 22.06 39.99 3.78
N ARG A 70 22.36 40.50 2.60
CA ARG A 70 23.65 40.31 1.90
C ARG A 70 24.51 41.56 2.07
N TRP A 71 25.79 41.38 2.38
CA TRP A 71 26.70 42.47 2.72
C TRP A 71 28.06 42.34 2.04
N PRO A 72 28.63 43.44 1.48
CA PRO A 72 27.94 44.71 1.18
C PRO A 72 26.81 44.55 0.15
N LYS A 73 25.93 45.55 -0.01
CA LYS A 73 24.77 45.46 -0.94
C LYS A 73 25.18 45.18 -2.38
N LYS A 74 26.26 45.82 -2.85
CA LYS A 74 26.90 45.56 -4.15
C LYS A 74 28.05 44.57 -3.94
N ASN A 75 28.14 43.52 -4.76
CA ASN A 75 29.15 42.46 -4.67
C ASN A 75 29.26 41.84 -3.25
N PRO A 76 28.17 41.22 -2.78
CA PRO A 76 28.09 40.75 -1.41
C PRO A 76 29.10 39.62 -1.12
N LYS A 77 29.79 39.75 0.01
CA LYS A 77 30.79 38.79 0.49
C LYS A 77 30.25 37.93 1.66
N LEU A 78 29.23 38.43 2.36
CA LEU A 78 28.65 37.80 3.54
C LEU A 78 27.12 37.71 3.42
N LEU A 79 26.57 36.59 3.86
CA LEU A 79 25.16 36.38 4.12
C LEU A 79 24.90 36.42 5.62
N LYS A 80 24.03 37.33 6.07
CA LYS A 80 23.52 37.38 7.44
C LYS A 80 22.06 36.95 7.44
N MET A 81 21.71 35.97 8.26
CA MET A 81 20.31 35.60 8.52
C MET A 81 19.99 35.85 9.99
N TYR A 82 18.80 36.37 10.27
CA TYR A 82 18.34 36.58 11.64
C TYR A 82 16.99 35.91 11.88
N HIS A 83 16.89 35.33 13.07
CA HIS A 83 15.72 34.62 13.53
C HIS A 83 15.38 35.03 14.94
N GLN A 84 14.10 35.01 15.25
CA GLN A 84 13.56 35.24 16.58
C GLN A 84 12.85 33.98 17.06
N VAL A 85 12.98 33.68 18.33
CA VAL A 85 12.37 32.49 18.92
C VAL A 85 10.84 32.58 18.86
N LYS A 86 10.16 31.47 18.57
CA LYS A 86 8.70 31.42 18.69
C LYS A 86 8.31 31.26 20.17
N SER A 87 7.41 32.10 20.64
CA SER A 87 6.80 32.10 21.98
C SER A 87 5.28 31.88 21.85
N GLU A 88 4.58 31.69 22.97
CA GLU A 88 3.11 31.50 23.01
C GLU A 88 2.38 32.68 22.35
N ASN A 89 2.86 33.91 22.59
CA ASN A 89 2.29 35.15 22.07
C ASN A 89 2.94 35.61 20.75
N GLY A 90 3.61 34.71 20.01
CA GLY A 90 4.26 35.03 18.74
C GLY A 90 5.79 35.04 18.83
N ALA A 91 6.42 36.21 18.75
CA ALA A 91 7.88 36.31 18.69
C ALA A 91 8.48 36.68 20.07
N GLY A 92 9.41 35.86 20.59
CA GLY A 92 10.01 36.03 21.91
C GLY A 92 11.37 36.75 21.90
N ASN A 93 11.95 37.04 23.06
CA ASN A 93 13.18 37.84 23.19
C ASN A 93 14.49 37.05 23.09
N PHE A 94 14.51 35.94 22.36
CA PHE A 94 15.71 35.17 22.07
C PHE A 94 15.97 35.16 20.56
N PHE A 95 17.22 35.41 20.18
CA PHE A 95 17.61 35.68 18.80
C PHE A 95 18.74 34.75 18.38
N ARG A 96 18.69 34.30 17.12
CA ARG A 96 19.78 33.58 16.47
C ARG A 96 20.21 34.32 15.22
N TYR A 97 21.46 34.74 15.24
CA TYR A 97 22.16 35.31 14.10
C TYR A 97 23.08 34.27 13.48
N SER A 98 23.10 34.20 12.16
CA SER A 98 24.03 33.33 11.44
C SER A 98 24.69 34.08 10.30
N TYR A 99 25.98 33.82 10.12
CA TYR A 99 26.84 34.47 9.15
C TYR A 99 27.56 33.41 8.30
N ARG A 100 27.57 33.61 6.98
CA ARG A 100 28.22 32.72 6.01
C ARG A 100 28.92 33.52 4.93
N LEU A 101 30.12 33.13 4.52
CA LEU A 101 30.77 33.73 3.34
C LEU A 101 30.07 33.27 2.06
N LEU A 102 29.90 34.17 1.10
CA LEU A 102 29.28 33.88 -0.21
C LEU A 102 30.28 33.30 -1.24
N LYS A 103 31.39 32.73 -0.78
CA LYS A 103 32.38 32.03 -1.63
C LYS A 103 31.92 30.59 -1.87
N VAL A 104 32.15 30.07 -3.08
CA VAL A 104 31.76 28.71 -3.51
C VAL A 104 32.24 27.63 -2.54
N ASP A 105 33.46 27.76 -2.00
CA ASP A 105 34.08 26.75 -1.13
C ASP A 105 33.86 27.00 0.37
N SER A 106 32.99 27.93 0.77
CA SER A 106 32.77 28.20 2.19
C SER A 106 32.01 27.04 2.84
N THR A 107 32.63 26.42 3.84
CA THR A 107 32.07 25.29 4.61
C THR A 107 31.78 25.63 6.07
N LEU A 108 31.79 26.93 6.40
CA LEU A 108 31.67 27.43 7.77
C LEU A 108 30.43 28.29 7.95
N VAL A 109 29.82 28.19 9.13
CA VAL A 109 28.73 29.06 9.58
C VAL A 109 29.06 29.55 10.99
N LEU A 110 29.13 30.87 11.16
CA LEU A 110 29.23 31.49 12.48
C LEU A 110 27.83 31.75 13.01
N ILE A 111 27.54 31.30 14.22
CA ILE A 111 26.20 31.34 14.82
C ILE A 111 26.31 32.00 16.19
N GLN A 112 25.45 32.98 16.46
CA GLN A 112 25.41 33.70 17.73
C GLN A 112 23.98 33.72 18.28
N TYR A 113 23.86 33.42 19.58
CA TYR A 113 22.62 33.40 20.32
C TYR A 113 22.56 34.57 21.32
N LEU A 114 21.50 35.36 21.32
CA LEU A 114 21.36 36.58 22.14
C LEU A 114 19.97 36.70 22.75
N GLY A 115 19.86 37.47 23.83
CA GLY A 115 18.59 37.80 24.50
C GLY A 115 18.24 36.84 25.63
N LYS A 116 16.94 36.70 25.96
CA LYS A 116 16.48 35.87 27.09
C LYS A 116 15.87 34.56 26.58
N VAL A 117 16.39 33.42 27.03
CA VAL A 117 15.83 32.09 26.73
C VAL A 117 14.35 32.05 27.18
N PRO A 118 13.43 31.52 26.35
CA PRO A 118 12.03 31.39 26.76
C PRO A 118 11.88 30.46 27.96
N ASP A 119 11.03 30.83 28.92
CA ASP A 119 10.74 30.07 30.14
C ASP A 119 10.02 28.72 29.84
N ILE A 120 9.38 28.62 28.67
CA ILE A 120 8.71 27.41 28.18
C ILE A 120 9.50 26.86 26.99
N GLN A 121 10.02 25.64 27.10
CA GLN A 121 10.50 24.86 25.96
C GLN A 121 9.31 24.40 25.09
N MET A 122 8.82 25.32 24.28
CA MET A 122 8.18 25.19 22.96
C MET A 122 7.14 24.10 22.64
N GLN A 123 6.07 24.61 22.04
CA GLN A 123 4.82 23.98 21.67
C GLN A 123 4.86 22.65 20.90
N ILE A 124 3.73 21.97 21.03
CA ILE A 124 3.27 20.75 20.37
C ILE A 124 3.26 20.93 18.85
N HIS A 125 3.62 19.88 18.11
CA HIS A 125 3.50 19.88 16.64
C HIS A 125 2.03 20.12 16.24
N GLY A 126 1.76 21.07 15.33
CA GLY A 126 0.40 21.56 15.02
C GLY A 126 -0.63 20.50 14.57
N ASN A 127 -0.19 19.30 14.18
CA ASN A 127 -1.06 18.19 13.78
C ASN A 127 -1.23 17.11 14.86
N ARG A 128 -0.76 17.32 16.10
CA ARG A 128 -0.76 16.27 17.12
C ARG A 128 -2.04 16.31 17.96
N LYS A 129 -2.86 15.26 17.85
CA LYS A 129 -4.12 15.10 18.61
C LYS A 129 -3.97 14.33 19.94
N LYS A 130 -2.80 13.70 20.20
CA LYS A 130 -2.48 12.90 21.41
C LYS A 130 -1.04 13.17 21.87
N ASN A 131 -0.70 12.94 23.14
CA ASN A 131 0.64 13.21 23.73
C ASN A 131 1.08 14.69 23.61
N LEU A 132 0.23 15.57 24.14
CA LEU A 132 0.43 17.03 24.21
C LEU A 132 1.66 17.43 25.06
N GLY A 133 2.22 16.52 25.86
CA GLY A 133 3.41 16.79 26.69
C GLY A 133 4.78 16.54 26.03
N LYS A 134 4.86 15.97 24.81
CA LYS A 134 6.16 15.72 24.14
C LYS A 134 6.48 16.81 23.12
N PHE A 135 7.57 17.52 23.35
CA PHE A 135 8.03 18.66 22.54
C PHE A 135 8.49 18.26 21.13
N HIS A 136 8.27 19.15 20.14
CA HIS A 136 8.75 18.93 18.78
C HIS A 136 10.23 19.34 18.65
N ILE A 137 11.10 18.34 18.61
CA ILE A 137 12.51 18.54 18.27
C ILE A 137 12.68 18.37 16.75
N ARG A 138 13.24 19.40 16.11
CA ARG A 138 13.59 19.34 14.68
C ARG A 138 14.76 18.38 14.47
N SER A 139 14.60 17.43 13.56
CA SER A 139 15.73 16.59 13.14
C SER A 139 16.64 17.33 12.14
N PRO A 140 17.95 17.08 12.17
CA PRO A 140 18.90 17.65 11.21
C PRO A 140 18.51 17.31 9.76
N PRO A 141 18.65 18.24 8.81
CA PRO A 141 18.42 17.98 7.40
C PRO A 141 19.21 16.79 6.84
N SER A 142 20.47 16.60 7.24
CA SER A 142 21.29 15.47 6.78
C SER A 142 20.71 14.11 7.19
N VAL A 143 20.16 14.02 8.40
CA VAL A 143 19.50 12.83 8.93
C VAL A 143 18.21 12.54 8.17
N LEU A 144 17.44 13.57 7.82
CA LEU A 144 16.26 13.39 6.96
C LEU A 144 16.66 12.97 5.54
N LEU A 145 17.78 13.47 5.01
CA LEU A 145 18.33 13.08 3.71
C LEU A 145 18.79 11.62 3.71
N SER A 146 19.49 11.15 4.75
CA SER A 146 19.93 9.75 4.84
C SER A 146 18.74 8.80 4.88
N MET A 147 17.71 9.11 5.68
CA MET A 147 16.45 8.33 5.71
C MET A 147 15.78 8.22 4.34
N LYS A 148 15.91 9.25 3.50
CA LYS A 148 15.29 9.29 2.17
C LYS A 148 16.09 8.50 1.13
N LYS A 149 17.42 8.56 1.23
CA LYS A 149 18.36 7.89 0.30
C LYS A 149 18.49 6.40 0.58
N GLU A 150 18.39 5.98 1.84
CA GLU A 150 18.61 4.59 2.25
C GLU A 150 17.52 3.64 1.70
N GLN A 151 17.95 2.46 1.25
CA GLN A 151 17.06 1.42 0.74
C GLN A 151 16.69 0.40 1.83
N GLY A 152 15.55 -0.27 1.65
CA GLY A 152 15.04 -1.28 2.58
C GLY A 152 13.84 -0.85 3.43
N LYS A 153 13.42 -1.73 4.35
CA LYS A 153 12.25 -1.51 5.20
C LYS A 153 12.54 -0.44 6.26
N PRO A 154 11.56 0.39 6.66
CA PRO A 154 11.77 1.46 7.64
C PRO A 154 12.41 1.03 8.97
N ILE A 155 12.10 -0.18 9.43
CA ILE A 155 12.70 -0.75 10.66
C ILE A 155 14.20 -1.04 10.49
N GLN A 156 14.60 -1.58 9.34
CA GLN A 156 16.00 -1.89 9.02
C GLN A 156 16.82 -0.60 8.90
N ILE A 157 16.26 0.40 8.20
CA ILE A 157 16.88 1.73 8.07
C ILE A 157 17.04 2.39 9.44
N PHE A 158 16.02 2.33 10.29
CA PHE A 158 16.09 2.86 11.66
C PHE A 158 17.20 2.19 12.47
N GLN A 159 17.25 0.86 12.48
CA GLN A 159 18.27 0.08 13.18
C GLN A 159 19.68 0.39 12.65
N LYS A 160 19.85 0.48 11.31
CA LYS A 160 21.12 0.84 10.67
C LYS A 160 21.59 2.23 11.11
N LEU A 161 20.73 3.24 11.00
CA LEU A 161 21.10 4.62 11.36
C LEU A 161 21.40 4.78 12.86
N CYS A 162 20.77 3.99 13.73
CA CYS A 162 21.01 3.97 15.17
C CYS A 162 22.27 3.17 15.57
N SER A 163 22.71 2.21 14.75
CA SER A 163 23.90 1.38 15.01
C SER A 163 25.20 1.97 14.46
N GLU A 164 25.13 2.92 13.53
CA GLU A 164 26.28 3.66 13.00
C GLU A 164 26.86 4.68 14.00
N GLY A 165 27.60 4.18 15.00
CA GLY A 165 28.57 4.91 15.82
C GLY A 165 28.03 5.96 16.81
N ASN A 166 28.97 6.60 17.55
CA ASN A 166 28.76 7.63 18.59
C ASN A 166 28.14 8.94 18.06
N LYS A 167 26.96 8.86 17.45
CA LYS A 167 26.15 10.02 17.07
C LYS A 167 25.40 10.50 18.31
N THR A 168 25.46 11.79 18.59
CA THR A 168 24.64 12.41 19.65
C THR A 168 23.15 12.19 19.34
N SER A 169 22.30 12.13 20.36
CA SER A 169 20.85 11.81 20.20
C SER A 169 20.12 12.68 19.17
N VAL A 170 20.57 13.92 18.95
CA VAL A 170 20.01 14.85 17.95
C VAL A 170 20.34 14.42 16.50
N MET A 171 21.42 13.69 16.29
CA MET A 171 21.86 13.19 14.98
C MET A 171 21.27 11.81 14.64
N LEU A 172 20.34 11.31 15.45
CA LEU A 172 19.66 10.02 15.24
C LEU A 172 18.20 10.21 14.82
N PRO A 173 17.64 9.22 14.09
CA PRO A 173 16.19 9.08 13.95
C PRO A 173 15.49 9.02 15.32
N ARG A 174 14.32 9.66 15.43
CA ARG A 174 13.52 9.59 16.68
C ARG A 174 12.81 8.27 16.84
N ASP A 175 12.21 7.78 15.77
CA ASP A 175 11.44 6.55 15.74
C ASP A 175 11.31 6.02 14.30
N VAL A 176 10.81 4.80 14.17
CA VAL A 176 10.53 4.15 12.87
C VAL A 176 9.48 4.93 12.07
N GLN A 177 8.56 5.64 12.74
CA GLN A 177 7.51 6.41 12.07
C GLN A 177 8.09 7.63 11.34
N GLN A 178 9.13 8.26 11.87
CA GLN A 178 9.86 9.32 11.20
C GLN A 178 10.50 8.82 9.91
N VAL A 179 11.11 7.63 9.93
CA VAL A 179 11.69 7.02 8.73
C VAL A 179 10.61 6.72 7.70
N ARG A 180 9.47 6.14 8.13
CA ARG A 180 8.29 5.92 7.26
C ARG A 180 7.83 7.22 6.60
N ASN A 181 7.67 8.29 7.40
CA ASN A 181 7.20 9.59 6.90
C ASN A 181 8.22 10.23 5.94
N ALA A 182 9.52 10.12 6.22
CA ALA A 182 10.57 10.65 5.35
C ALA A 182 10.59 9.91 3.99
N LYS A 183 10.49 8.57 4.00
CA LYS A 183 10.37 7.75 2.78
C LYS A 183 9.09 8.09 2.02
N LYS A 184 7.94 8.21 2.71
CA LYS A 184 6.66 8.59 2.08
C LYS A 184 6.74 9.98 1.44
N ALA A 185 7.35 10.95 2.11
CA ALA A 185 7.55 12.29 1.56
C ALA A 185 8.51 12.29 0.36
N GLN A 186 9.54 11.43 0.35
CA GLN A 186 10.42 11.27 -0.80
C GLN A 186 9.73 10.59 -1.97
N LYS A 187 8.95 9.53 -1.71
CA LYS A 187 8.09 8.89 -2.72
C LYS A 187 7.13 9.91 -3.31
N ARG A 188 6.44 10.71 -2.50
CA ARG A 188 5.57 11.80 -2.97
C ARG A 188 6.27 12.91 -3.75
N LYS A 189 7.54 13.20 -3.45
CA LYS A 189 8.33 14.19 -4.21
C LYS A 189 8.83 13.63 -5.54
N ASN A 190 9.07 12.32 -5.59
CA ASN A 190 9.46 11.58 -6.78
C ASN A 190 8.24 11.08 -7.58
N GLN A 191 7.03 11.14 -7.03
CA GLN A 191 5.79 11.06 -7.79
C GLN A 191 5.78 12.29 -8.69
N ALA A 192 6.05 12.06 -9.97
CA ALA A 192 6.19 13.13 -10.95
C ALA A 192 4.85 13.82 -11.26
N ILE A 193 3.71 13.30 -10.78
CA ILE A 193 2.44 13.84 -11.22
C ILE A 193 1.39 13.96 -10.10
N LEU A 194 0.76 15.13 -10.10
CA LEU A 194 -0.59 15.36 -9.57
C LEU A 194 -1.68 14.60 -10.37
N ASP A 195 -1.31 13.87 -11.43
CA ASP A 195 -2.14 13.39 -12.55
C ASP A 195 -1.89 11.90 -12.91
N ASP A 196 -1.57 11.05 -11.92
CA ASP A 196 -1.54 9.58 -12.06
C ASP A 196 -2.83 9.03 -12.70
N LEU A 197 -3.93 9.78 -12.54
CA LEU A 197 -5.25 9.48 -13.09
C LEU A 197 -5.32 9.73 -14.60
N ASN A 198 -4.88 10.89 -15.08
CA ASN A 198 -4.90 11.21 -16.52
C ASN A 198 -3.97 10.25 -17.29
N SER A 199 -2.85 9.85 -16.68
CA SER A 199 -1.95 8.89 -17.32
C SER A 199 -2.58 7.49 -17.44
N ALA A 200 -3.34 7.04 -16.43
CA ALA A 200 -4.09 5.79 -16.52
C ALA A 200 -5.22 5.85 -17.56
N GLU A 201 -5.88 7.01 -17.71
CA GLU A 201 -6.88 7.23 -18.75
C GLU A 201 -6.26 7.18 -20.15
N GLU A 202 -5.13 7.83 -20.39
CA GLU A 202 -4.43 7.75 -21.68
C GLU A 202 -4.00 6.32 -22.03
N HIS A 203 -3.49 5.56 -21.06
CA HIS A 203 -3.15 4.15 -21.28
C HIS A 203 -4.39 3.29 -21.51
N SER A 204 -5.54 3.64 -20.95
CA SER A 204 -6.78 2.91 -21.21
C SER A 204 -7.12 2.85 -22.71
N PHE A 205 -6.82 3.92 -23.46
CA PHE A 205 -7.00 3.97 -24.91
C PHE A 205 -5.94 3.19 -25.70
N LEU A 206 -4.79 2.90 -25.11
CA LEU A 206 -3.66 2.24 -25.78
C LEU A 206 -3.63 0.72 -25.57
N LEU A 207 -4.42 0.20 -24.63
CA LEU A 207 -4.36 -1.21 -24.21
C LEU A 207 -5.46 -2.08 -24.85
N ASP A 208 -5.71 -1.92 -26.16
CA ASP A 208 -6.58 -2.81 -26.97
C ASP A 208 -7.92 -3.20 -26.30
N ASP A 209 -8.70 -2.21 -25.83
CA ASP A 209 -9.98 -2.41 -25.13
C ASP A 209 -9.91 -3.20 -23.81
N PHE A 210 -8.72 -3.36 -23.23
CA PHE A 210 -8.56 -4.01 -21.92
C PHE A 210 -9.30 -3.26 -20.82
N VAL A 211 -9.33 -1.92 -20.86
CA VAL A 211 -10.02 -1.10 -19.86
C VAL A 211 -11.46 -0.88 -20.32
N TRP A 212 -12.41 -1.47 -19.62
CA TRP A 212 -13.84 -1.40 -19.94
C TRP A 212 -14.52 -0.15 -19.42
N LEU A 213 -14.07 0.33 -18.26
CA LEU A 213 -14.59 1.53 -17.62
C LEU A 213 -13.46 2.24 -16.89
N TYR A 214 -13.36 3.54 -17.12
CA TYR A 214 -12.52 4.45 -16.36
C TYR A 214 -13.42 5.59 -15.85
N SER A 215 -13.57 5.71 -14.54
CA SER A 215 -14.38 6.78 -13.92
C SER A 215 -13.60 7.47 -12.82
N LEU A 216 -13.65 8.80 -12.81
CA LEU A 216 -13.05 9.67 -11.80
C LEU A 216 -14.07 10.20 -10.79
N LEU A 217 -15.32 10.35 -11.22
CA LEU A 217 -16.40 10.97 -10.45
C LEU A 217 -17.65 10.08 -10.47
N PRO A 218 -18.35 9.92 -9.34
CA PRO A 218 -18.08 10.52 -8.03
C PRO A 218 -16.87 9.89 -7.30
N GLU A 219 -16.39 8.74 -7.76
CA GLU A 219 -15.24 8.04 -7.20
C GLU A 219 -14.37 7.46 -8.31
N VAL A 220 -13.10 7.25 -7.96
CA VAL A 220 -12.10 6.67 -8.84
C VAL A 220 -12.29 5.16 -8.91
N VAL A 221 -12.70 4.67 -10.07
CA VAL A 221 -12.90 3.25 -10.39
C VAL A 221 -12.37 2.95 -11.79
N VAL A 222 -11.59 1.88 -11.91
CA VAL A 222 -11.15 1.31 -13.18
C VAL A 222 -11.54 -0.15 -13.24
N MET A 223 -12.25 -0.55 -14.29
CA MET A 223 -12.65 -1.94 -14.54
C MET A 223 -11.98 -2.40 -15.82
N ALA A 224 -11.35 -3.57 -15.77
CA ALA A 224 -10.55 -4.05 -16.89
C ALA A 224 -10.57 -5.58 -17.01
N GLY A 225 -10.42 -6.06 -18.24
CA GLY A 225 -10.26 -7.46 -18.59
C GLY A 225 -10.06 -7.64 -20.10
N HIS A 226 -9.30 -8.65 -20.48
CA HIS A 226 -8.93 -8.86 -21.86
C HIS A 226 -10.03 -9.64 -22.59
N ARG A 227 -10.44 -9.15 -23.77
CA ARG A 227 -11.50 -9.79 -24.56
C ARG A 227 -11.19 -11.25 -24.90
N GLU A 228 -9.94 -11.55 -25.22
CA GLU A 228 -9.50 -12.93 -25.49
C GLU A 228 -9.63 -13.83 -24.26
N MET A 229 -9.38 -13.32 -23.05
CA MET A 229 -9.63 -14.08 -21.82
C MET A 229 -11.13 -14.37 -21.64
N CYS A 230 -11.98 -13.40 -21.97
CA CYS A 230 -13.43 -13.63 -21.98
C CYS A 230 -13.82 -14.75 -22.94
N LYS A 231 -13.27 -14.79 -24.17
CA LYS A 231 -13.53 -15.90 -25.12
C LYS A 231 -13.08 -17.26 -24.57
N ILE A 232 -11.87 -17.33 -24.00
CA ILE A 232 -11.36 -18.57 -23.39
C ILE A 232 -12.31 -19.06 -22.29
N PHE A 233 -12.79 -18.14 -21.45
CA PHE A 233 -13.79 -18.46 -20.43
C PHE A 233 -15.12 -18.91 -21.05
N GLU A 234 -15.61 -18.23 -22.10
CA GLU A 234 -16.84 -18.62 -22.77
C GLU A 234 -16.76 -20.01 -23.39
N ASP A 235 -15.62 -20.38 -23.97
CA ASP A 235 -15.38 -21.73 -24.49
C ASP A 235 -15.45 -22.77 -23.37
N LEU A 236 -14.81 -22.49 -22.22
CA LEU A 236 -14.88 -23.34 -21.03
C LEU A 236 -16.31 -23.47 -20.51
N ALA A 237 -17.05 -22.36 -20.41
CA ALA A 237 -18.44 -22.36 -19.95
C ALA A 237 -19.40 -23.07 -20.92
N SER A 238 -19.01 -23.21 -22.19
CA SER A 238 -19.82 -23.87 -23.24
C SER A 238 -19.62 -25.38 -23.33
N GLN A 239 -18.67 -25.94 -22.58
CA GLN A 239 -18.40 -27.37 -22.61
C GLN A 239 -19.69 -28.17 -22.37
N THR A 240 -19.84 -29.33 -23.00
CA THR A 240 -21.05 -30.16 -22.80
C THR A 240 -20.96 -31.05 -21.56
N ASN A 241 -19.77 -31.21 -20.98
CA ASN A 241 -19.56 -32.02 -19.79
C ASN A 241 -20.29 -31.38 -18.60
N ASP A 242 -20.96 -32.18 -17.76
CA ASP A 242 -21.70 -31.71 -16.58
C ASP A 242 -20.79 -31.26 -15.42
N ILE A 243 -19.59 -30.79 -15.75
CA ILE A 243 -18.59 -30.30 -14.82
C ILE A 243 -18.84 -28.80 -14.62
N PRO A 244 -19.09 -28.34 -13.38
CA PRO A 244 -19.29 -26.93 -13.09
C PRO A 244 -17.99 -26.14 -13.25
N VAL A 245 -18.11 -24.87 -13.66
CA VAL A 245 -16.98 -23.94 -13.72
C VAL A 245 -16.93 -23.17 -12.41
N LEU A 246 -15.90 -23.45 -11.62
CA LEU A 246 -15.69 -22.77 -10.35
C LEU A 246 -14.96 -21.44 -10.57
N MET A 247 -15.57 -20.38 -10.05
CA MET A 247 -15.06 -19.04 -10.02
C MET A 247 -14.91 -18.57 -8.58
N SER A 248 -14.06 -17.57 -8.35
CA SER A 248 -13.99 -16.89 -7.07
C SER A 248 -13.84 -15.39 -7.25
N TYR A 249 -14.56 -14.64 -6.41
CA TYR A 249 -14.50 -13.19 -6.36
C TYR A 249 -14.10 -12.74 -4.97
N ASP A 250 -13.01 -11.99 -4.89
CA ASP A 250 -12.53 -11.37 -3.66
C ASP A 250 -12.12 -9.93 -3.90
N THR A 251 -12.29 -9.11 -2.86
CA THR A 251 -11.77 -7.75 -2.80
C THR A 251 -10.60 -7.69 -1.85
N THR A 252 -9.42 -7.58 -2.42
CA THR A 252 -8.17 -7.69 -1.68
C THR A 252 -7.33 -6.42 -1.81
N PHE A 253 -6.39 -6.27 -0.89
CA PHE A 253 -5.28 -5.32 -0.90
C PHE A 253 -5.60 -3.85 -0.99
N LYS A 254 -5.21 -3.11 0.04
CA LYS A 254 -4.96 -1.69 -0.11
C LYS A 254 -3.55 -1.47 -0.69
N LEU A 255 -3.42 -1.43 -2.01
CA LEU A 255 -2.17 -1.09 -2.72
C LEU A 255 -2.04 0.43 -2.83
N GLY A 256 -1.58 1.04 -1.73
CA GLY A 256 -1.56 2.50 -1.60
C GLY A 256 -2.94 3.05 -1.28
N ASP A 257 -3.54 3.75 -2.25
CA ASP A 257 -4.86 4.36 -2.09
C ASP A 257 -5.99 3.56 -2.76
N TYR A 258 -5.69 2.41 -3.36
CA TYR A 258 -6.63 1.60 -4.14
C TYR A 258 -6.76 0.17 -3.59
N TYR A 259 -7.97 -0.37 -3.69
CA TYR A 259 -8.31 -1.78 -3.59
C TYR A 259 -8.29 -2.44 -4.96
N ILE A 260 -7.97 -3.74 -5.01
CA ILE A 260 -8.12 -4.56 -6.21
C ILE A 260 -9.13 -5.66 -5.92
N SER A 261 -10.26 -5.63 -6.60
CA SER A 261 -11.18 -6.76 -6.66
C SER A 261 -10.91 -7.57 -7.92
N THR A 262 -10.79 -8.89 -7.78
CA THR A 262 -10.49 -9.77 -8.92
C THR A 262 -11.52 -10.87 -9.00
N LEU A 263 -12.03 -11.11 -10.19
CA LEU A 263 -12.78 -12.31 -10.52
C LEU A 263 -11.83 -13.31 -11.20
N VAL A 264 -11.62 -14.45 -10.56
CA VAL A 264 -10.77 -15.53 -11.05
C VAL A 264 -11.60 -16.78 -11.30
N PHE A 265 -11.12 -17.67 -12.16
CA PHE A 265 -11.73 -18.98 -12.41
C PHE A 265 -10.68 -20.08 -12.46
N LEU A 266 -11.12 -21.31 -12.18
CA LEU A 266 -10.32 -22.51 -12.32
C LEU A 266 -10.50 -23.07 -13.72
N HIS A 267 -9.41 -23.19 -14.50
CA HIS A 267 -9.51 -23.68 -15.87
C HIS A 267 -9.54 -25.22 -15.92
N GLY A 268 -10.74 -25.80 -16.02
CA GLY A 268 -10.97 -27.24 -15.92
C GLY A 268 -10.35 -28.11 -17.02
N PHE A 269 -10.05 -27.55 -18.20
CA PHE A 269 -9.48 -28.36 -19.30
C PHE A 269 -8.08 -28.90 -19.04
N PHE A 270 -7.32 -28.29 -18.12
CA PHE A 270 -5.92 -28.65 -17.88
C PHE A 270 -5.78 -29.54 -16.65
N LYS A 271 -4.78 -30.41 -16.65
CA LYS A 271 -4.44 -31.30 -15.52
C LYS A 271 -4.05 -30.48 -14.29
N GLU A 272 -3.28 -29.42 -14.51
CA GLU A 272 -2.79 -28.51 -13.47
C GLU A 272 -3.91 -27.66 -12.85
N SER A 273 -5.07 -27.56 -13.53
CA SER A 273 -6.21 -26.74 -13.12
C SER A 273 -5.78 -25.32 -12.73
N PRO A 274 -5.20 -24.54 -13.65
CA PRO A 274 -4.65 -23.24 -13.31
C PRO A 274 -5.75 -22.25 -12.87
N ILE A 275 -5.39 -21.39 -11.92
CA ILE A 275 -6.22 -20.28 -11.46
C ILE A 275 -5.92 -19.07 -12.34
N VAL A 276 -6.93 -18.58 -13.04
CA VAL A 276 -6.80 -17.60 -14.11
C VAL A 276 -7.66 -16.37 -13.79
N PRO A 277 -7.13 -15.14 -13.95
CA PRO A 277 -7.93 -13.94 -13.78
C PRO A 277 -8.80 -13.67 -15.00
N LEU A 278 -10.11 -13.50 -14.79
CA LEU A 278 -11.04 -13.07 -15.82
C LEU A 278 -11.08 -11.54 -15.93
N ALA A 279 -11.18 -10.85 -14.79
CA ALA A 279 -11.36 -9.41 -14.75
C ALA A 279 -10.89 -8.80 -13.43
N PHE A 280 -10.58 -7.50 -13.48
CA PHE A 280 -10.08 -6.71 -12.35
C PHE A 280 -10.88 -5.42 -12.17
N MET A 281 -11.04 -4.99 -10.93
CA MET A 281 -11.56 -3.67 -10.56
C MET A 281 -10.60 -2.99 -9.58
N LEU A 282 -10.06 -1.84 -9.97
CA LEU A 282 -9.32 -0.93 -9.10
C LEU A 282 -10.29 0.13 -8.54
N HIS A 283 -10.34 0.32 -7.22
CA HIS A 283 -11.28 1.28 -6.60
C HIS A 283 -10.79 1.82 -5.27
N LYS A 284 -11.24 3.00 -4.84
CA LYS A 284 -10.83 3.58 -3.54
C LYS A 284 -11.69 3.15 -2.35
N ALA A 285 -12.91 2.67 -2.60
CA ALA A 285 -13.88 2.34 -1.56
C ALA A 285 -14.71 1.12 -1.95
N LYS A 286 -14.89 0.20 -0.98
CA LYS A 286 -15.69 -1.03 -1.09
C LYS A 286 -17.20 -0.74 -1.10
N LYS A 287 -17.68 0.02 -2.09
CA LYS A 287 -19.11 0.34 -2.24
C LYS A 287 -19.81 -0.71 -3.10
N GLU A 288 -20.98 -1.13 -2.65
CA GLU A 288 -21.83 -2.09 -3.37
C GLU A 288 -22.12 -1.67 -4.81
N LEU A 289 -22.40 -0.39 -5.07
CA LEU A 289 -22.66 0.13 -6.41
C LEU A 289 -21.50 -0.13 -7.40
N ASN A 290 -20.24 0.00 -6.94
CA ASN A 290 -19.07 -0.22 -7.78
C ASN A 290 -18.96 -1.70 -8.15
N HIS A 291 -19.24 -2.60 -7.21
CA HIS A 291 -19.23 -4.05 -7.43
C HIS A 291 -20.38 -4.48 -8.35
N TRP A 292 -21.58 -3.94 -8.13
CA TRP A 292 -22.73 -4.17 -9.01
C TRP A 292 -22.42 -3.76 -10.45
N LEU A 293 -21.88 -2.55 -10.65
CA LEU A 293 -21.48 -2.08 -11.97
C LEU A 293 -20.37 -2.95 -12.58
N PHE A 294 -19.42 -3.42 -11.77
CA PHE A 294 -18.38 -4.33 -12.22
C PHE A 294 -18.95 -5.64 -12.75
N PHE A 295 -19.90 -6.25 -12.03
CA PHE A 295 -20.56 -7.46 -12.49
C PHE A 295 -21.38 -7.24 -13.77
N ILE A 296 -22.05 -6.10 -13.91
CA ILE A 296 -22.76 -5.73 -15.15
C ILE A 296 -21.78 -5.61 -16.32
N MET A 297 -20.61 -5.00 -16.11
CA MET A 297 -19.58 -4.91 -17.14
C MET A 297 -19.05 -6.29 -17.51
N ILE A 298 -18.78 -7.17 -16.53
CA ILE A 298 -18.39 -8.56 -16.80
C ILE A 298 -19.46 -9.27 -17.63
N LEU A 299 -20.74 -9.18 -17.24
CA LEU A 299 -21.85 -9.83 -17.95
C LEU A 299 -21.93 -9.38 -19.41
N ARG A 300 -21.69 -8.09 -19.66
CA ARG A 300 -21.67 -7.52 -21.02
C ARG A 300 -20.55 -8.09 -21.88
N HIS A 301 -19.38 -8.36 -21.30
CA HIS A 301 -18.21 -8.88 -22.02
C HIS A 301 -18.14 -10.42 -22.07
N CYS A 302 -18.78 -11.08 -21.10
CA CYS A 302 -18.79 -12.53 -20.90
C CYS A 302 -20.23 -13.03 -20.58
N PRO A 303 -21.20 -12.97 -21.51
CA PRO A 303 -22.59 -13.39 -21.27
C PRO A 303 -22.76 -14.81 -20.71
N LYS A 304 -21.90 -15.77 -21.08
CA LYS A 304 -22.00 -17.17 -20.61
C LYS A 304 -21.69 -17.35 -19.12
N LEU A 305 -21.32 -16.28 -18.42
CA LEU A 305 -21.19 -16.29 -16.97
C LEU A 305 -22.55 -16.43 -16.26
N CYS A 306 -23.64 -16.11 -16.94
CA CYS A 306 -25.01 -16.31 -16.45
C CYS A 306 -25.57 -17.65 -16.94
N THR A 307 -24.93 -18.75 -16.54
CA THR A 307 -25.43 -20.12 -16.80
C THR A 307 -25.43 -20.96 -15.52
N GLU A 308 -26.27 -21.99 -15.45
CA GLU A 308 -26.45 -22.84 -14.25
C GLU A 308 -25.19 -23.61 -13.83
N ARG A 309 -24.21 -23.71 -14.73
CA ARG A 309 -22.93 -24.40 -14.49
C ARG A 309 -21.89 -23.54 -13.81
N ILE A 310 -22.12 -22.23 -13.69
CA ILE A 310 -21.18 -21.33 -13.05
C ILE A 310 -21.41 -21.33 -11.55
N VAL A 311 -20.36 -21.61 -10.79
CA VAL A 311 -20.35 -21.53 -9.33
C VAL A 311 -19.40 -20.44 -8.90
N ILE A 312 -19.87 -19.42 -8.20
CA ILE A 312 -19.07 -18.27 -7.77
C ILE A 312 -18.87 -18.30 -6.26
N ALA A 313 -17.66 -18.63 -5.83
CA ALA A 313 -17.24 -18.55 -4.45
C ALA A 313 -16.89 -17.11 -4.06
N SER A 314 -17.58 -16.59 -3.06
CA SER A 314 -17.41 -15.21 -2.60
C SER A 314 -17.33 -15.10 -1.08
N HIS A 315 -16.95 -13.92 -0.60
CA HIS A 315 -16.95 -13.58 0.81
C HIS A 315 -18.29 -12.93 1.20
N GLU A 316 -18.58 -12.90 2.51
CA GLU A 316 -19.83 -12.37 3.08
C GLU A 316 -19.82 -10.82 3.21
N GLU A 317 -19.15 -10.11 2.29
CA GLU A 317 -19.20 -8.65 2.28
C GLU A 317 -20.51 -8.18 1.62
N THR A 318 -21.18 -7.20 2.23
CA THR A 318 -22.43 -6.59 1.70
C THR A 318 -22.30 -6.12 0.26
N ALA A 319 -21.12 -5.58 -0.10
CA ALA A 319 -20.82 -5.15 -1.47
C ALA A 319 -20.92 -6.28 -2.52
N ILE A 320 -20.91 -7.54 -2.10
CA ILE A 320 -20.89 -8.73 -2.95
C ILE A 320 -22.30 -9.37 -3.05
N GLN A 321 -23.31 -8.81 -2.40
CA GLN A 321 -24.72 -9.24 -2.52
C GLN A 321 -25.31 -9.02 -3.92
N SER A 322 -24.69 -8.17 -4.73
CA SER A 322 -25.09 -7.92 -6.11
C SER A 322 -24.86 -9.09 -7.07
N ILE A 323 -24.05 -10.10 -6.71
CA ILE A 323 -23.81 -11.29 -7.55
C ILE A 323 -25.13 -11.96 -7.94
N ASP A 324 -26.00 -12.22 -6.96
CA ASP A 324 -27.24 -12.97 -7.17
C ASP A 324 -28.25 -12.18 -8.03
N GLN A 325 -28.17 -10.84 -8.00
CA GLN A 325 -29.00 -9.96 -8.82
C GLN A 325 -28.53 -9.90 -10.27
N VAL A 326 -27.21 -9.88 -10.50
CA VAL A 326 -26.61 -9.73 -11.84
C VAL A 326 -26.47 -11.08 -12.55
N PHE A 327 -26.17 -12.14 -11.81
CA PHE A 327 -26.01 -13.51 -12.33
C PHE A 327 -27.04 -14.46 -11.73
N PRO A 328 -28.34 -14.28 -11.99
CA PRO A 328 -29.40 -15.03 -11.30
C PRO A 328 -29.37 -16.55 -11.55
N THR A 329 -28.74 -17.00 -12.64
CA THR A 329 -28.60 -18.43 -12.95
C THR A 329 -27.29 -19.01 -12.41
N ALA A 330 -26.26 -18.19 -12.18
CA ALA A 330 -25.03 -18.63 -11.55
C ALA A 330 -25.28 -18.91 -10.07
N LYS A 331 -24.56 -19.88 -9.52
CA LYS A 331 -24.71 -20.32 -8.14
C LYS A 331 -23.66 -19.67 -7.28
N ARG A 332 -24.09 -18.80 -6.38
CA ARG A 332 -23.21 -18.23 -5.37
C ARG A 332 -23.03 -19.23 -4.23
N VAL A 333 -21.78 -19.33 -3.78
CA VAL A 333 -21.41 -20.11 -2.60
C VAL A 333 -20.45 -19.32 -1.71
N ILE A 334 -20.40 -19.64 -0.41
CA ILE A 334 -19.54 -18.97 0.57
C ILE A 334 -18.47 -19.92 1.09
N CYS A 335 -17.22 -19.44 1.10
CA CYS A 335 -16.09 -20.19 1.62
C CYS A 335 -16.11 -20.25 3.16
N TRP A 336 -15.90 -21.44 3.71
CA TRP A 336 -15.89 -21.68 5.15
C TRP A 336 -14.80 -20.92 5.91
N ASN A 337 -13.69 -20.55 5.25
CA ASN A 337 -12.65 -19.71 5.86
C ASN A 337 -13.21 -18.36 6.33
N HIS A 338 -14.20 -17.81 5.62
CA HIS A 338 -14.81 -16.54 6.02
C HIS A 338 -15.65 -16.69 7.27
N ILE A 339 -16.42 -17.76 7.35
CA ILE A 339 -17.21 -18.11 8.53
C ILE A 339 -16.27 -18.30 9.74
N ARG A 340 -15.17 -19.03 9.55
CA ARG A 340 -14.14 -19.23 10.60
C ARG A 340 -13.53 -17.90 11.04
N GLN A 341 -13.17 -17.02 10.12
CA GLN A 341 -12.63 -15.70 10.44
C GLN A 341 -13.65 -14.83 11.20
N HIS A 342 -14.92 -14.86 10.81
CA HIS A 342 -15.97 -14.08 11.47
C HIS A 342 -16.17 -14.53 12.93
N ILE A 343 -16.20 -15.84 13.16
CA ILE A 343 -16.25 -16.42 14.52
C ILE A 343 -15.02 -15.99 15.34
N ASN A 344 -13.81 -16.10 14.78
CA ASN A 344 -12.58 -15.72 15.46
C ASN A 344 -12.61 -14.24 15.91
N VAL A 345 -12.95 -13.33 14.99
CA VAL A 345 -13.05 -11.89 15.28
C VAL A 345 -14.07 -11.64 16.37
N TRP A 346 -15.28 -12.19 16.25
CA TRP A 346 -16.34 -11.96 17.23
C TRP A 346 -15.95 -12.46 18.63
N VAL A 347 -15.44 -13.69 18.75
CA VAL A 347 -15.04 -14.24 20.06
C VAL A 347 -13.91 -13.41 20.68
N THR A 348 -12.94 -12.99 19.86
CA THR A 348 -11.84 -12.13 20.32
C THR A 348 -12.35 -10.77 20.80
N GLU A 349 -13.32 -10.17 20.11
CA GLU A 349 -13.94 -8.89 20.51
C GLU A 349 -14.74 -9.01 21.80
N GLN A 350 -15.33 -10.17 22.08
CA GLN A 350 -15.98 -10.46 23.37
C GLN A 350 -14.98 -10.80 24.49
N GLY A 351 -13.67 -10.82 24.21
CA GLY A 351 -12.63 -11.15 25.18
C GLY A 351 -12.48 -12.65 25.46
N GLY A 352 -12.97 -13.50 24.55
CA GLY A 352 -12.89 -14.96 24.68
C GLY A 352 -11.48 -15.53 24.50
N SER A 353 -11.31 -16.75 24.98
CA SER A 353 -10.08 -17.55 24.92
C SER A 353 -9.93 -18.31 23.60
N MET A 354 -8.72 -18.83 23.35
CA MET A 354 -8.47 -19.71 22.21
C MET A 354 -9.31 -21.00 22.27
N ASP A 355 -9.53 -21.55 23.46
CA ASP A 355 -10.34 -22.75 23.65
C ASP A 355 -11.82 -22.50 23.28
N GLU A 356 -12.34 -21.30 23.59
CA GLU A 356 -13.70 -20.90 23.17
C GLU A 356 -13.79 -20.72 21.65
N ILE A 357 -12.76 -20.12 21.03
CA ILE A 357 -12.69 -20.02 19.56
C ILE A 357 -12.75 -21.42 18.93
N GLU A 358 -11.93 -22.35 19.42
CA GLU A 358 -11.88 -23.72 18.92
C GLU A 358 -13.21 -24.46 19.12
N PHE A 359 -13.84 -24.29 20.29
CA PHE A 359 -15.16 -24.84 20.58
C PHE A 359 -16.24 -24.35 19.61
N TYR A 360 -16.34 -23.03 19.38
CA TYR A 360 -17.32 -22.48 18.45
C TYR A 360 -17.00 -22.83 17.00
N MET A 361 -15.73 -22.82 16.59
CA MET A 361 -15.33 -23.24 15.24
C MET A 361 -15.68 -24.70 14.96
N THR A 362 -15.41 -25.60 15.91
CA THR A 362 -15.67 -27.04 15.75
C THR A 362 -17.16 -27.32 15.70
N SER A 363 -17.94 -26.69 16.59
CA SER A 363 -19.40 -26.85 16.58
C SER A 363 -20.04 -26.30 15.31
N VAL A 364 -19.61 -25.14 14.80
CA VAL A 364 -20.10 -24.62 13.52
C VAL A 364 -19.62 -25.45 12.33
N ALA A 365 -18.41 -25.99 12.36
CA ALA A 365 -17.92 -26.89 11.31
C ALA A 365 -18.77 -28.17 11.20
N ASP A 366 -19.19 -28.73 12.33
CA ASP A 366 -20.10 -29.90 12.36
C ASP A 366 -21.49 -29.57 11.77
N LEU A 367 -21.98 -28.35 11.99
CA LEU A 367 -23.20 -27.87 11.34
C LEU A 367 -23.00 -27.75 9.82
N LEU A 368 -21.93 -27.09 9.39
CA LEU A 368 -21.62 -26.89 7.98
C LEU A 368 -21.49 -28.22 7.22
N TRP A 369 -21.04 -29.29 7.88
CA TRP A 369 -20.90 -30.62 7.30
C TRP A 369 -22.16 -31.49 7.36
N SER A 370 -23.32 -30.91 7.66
CA SER A 370 -24.60 -31.64 7.64
C SER A 370 -24.96 -32.13 6.24
N ASP A 371 -25.53 -33.33 6.14
CA ASP A 371 -25.88 -33.95 4.85
C ASP A 371 -27.12 -33.35 4.20
N SER A 372 -28.01 -32.76 5.00
CA SER A 372 -29.20 -32.05 4.53
C SER A 372 -29.49 -30.84 5.42
N LYS A 373 -30.39 -29.97 4.93
CA LYS A 373 -30.87 -28.81 5.69
C LYS A 373 -31.59 -29.25 6.98
N GLU A 374 -32.35 -30.33 6.93
CA GLU A 374 -33.07 -30.87 8.10
C GLU A 374 -32.10 -31.38 9.16
N CYS A 375 -31.04 -32.08 8.74
CA CYS A 375 -29.96 -32.52 9.64
C CYS A 375 -29.24 -31.32 10.28
N PHE A 376 -28.98 -30.27 9.49
CA PHE A 376 -28.44 -29.01 10.00
C PHE A 376 -29.32 -28.40 11.08
N GLU A 377 -30.63 -28.31 10.84
CA GLU A 377 -31.58 -27.73 11.80
C GLU A 377 -31.66 -28.54 13.11
N GLU A 378 -31.56 -29.86 13.03
CA GLU A 378 -31.49 -30.74 14.21
C GLU A 378 -30.22 -30.52 15.03
N LYS A 379 -29.05 -30.58 14.38
CA LYS A 379 -27.78 -30.31 15.06
C LYS A 379 -27.72 -28.89 15.61
N LEU A 380 -28.28 -27.90 14.91
CA LEU A 380 -28.31 -26.52 15.37
C LEU A 380 -29.08 -26.39 16.70
N ARG A 381 -30.22 -27.09 16.85
CA ARG A 381 -30.97 -27.10 18.11
C ARG A 381 -30.15 -27.68 19.26
N GLU A 382 -29.39 -28.75 19.00
CA GLU A 382 -28.50 -29.35 19.99
C GLU A 382 -27.35 -28.40 20.39
N GLN A 383 -26.69 -27.80 19.41
CA GLN A 383 -25.57 -26.89 19.63
C GLN A 383 -26.00 -25.60 20.33
N GLN A 384 -27.18 -25.05 20.01
CA GLN A 384 -27.74 -23.88 20.70
C GLN A 384 -27.95 -24.12 22.21
N GLY A 385 -28.19 -25.36 22.63
CA GLY A 385 -28.24 -25.71 24.05
C GLY A 385 -26.88 -25.69 24.76
N LYS A 386 -25.79 -25.81 24.00
CA LYS A 386 -24.40 -25.83 24.51
C LYS A 386 -23.72 -24.46 24.37
N TRP A 387 -24.15 -23.65 23.42
CA TRP A 387 -23.60 -22.32 23.17
C TRP A 387 -24.03 -21.29 24.20
N SER A 388 -23.18 -20.29 24.42
CA SER A 388 -23.57 -19.12 25.21
C SER A 388 -24.69 -18.33 24.52
N GLN A 389 -25.58 -17.74 25.31
CA GLN A 389 -26.68 -16.91 24.78
C GLN A 389 -26.20 -15.78 23.85
N PRO A 390 -25.10 -15.05 24.17
CA PRO A 390 -24.55 -14.06 23.24
C PRO A 390 -24.13 -14.65 21.89
N PHE A 391 -23.52 -15.84 21.89
CA PHE A 391 -23.12 -16.49 20.64
C PHE A 391 -24.32 -16.97 19.82
N VAL A 392 -25.37 -17.50 20.47
CA VAL A 392 -26.61 -17.88 19.79
C VAL A 392 -27.23 -16.69 19.05
N GLN A 393 -27.35 -15.53 19.73
CA GLN A 393 -27.89 -14.31 19.13
C GLN A 393 -27.02 -13.82 17.95
N TYR A 394 -25.70 -13.85 18.12
CA TYR A 394 -24.75 -13.50 17.06
C TYR A 394 -24.88 -14.43 15.85
N PHE A 395 -24.88 -15.75 16.06
CA PHE A 395 -24.99 -16.75 15.01
C PHE A 395 -26.30 -16.61 14.22
N GLN A 396 -27.42 -16.46 14.92
CA GLN A 396 -28.74 -16.27 14.29
C GLN A 396 -28.81 -14.99 13.45
N SER A 397 -28.24 -13.89 13.96
CA SER A 397 -28.33 -12.59 13.31
C SER A 397 -27.36 -12.42 12.14
N ASN A 398 -26.20 -13.09 12.18
CA ASN A 398 -25.10 -12.79 11.27
C ASN A 398 -24.63 -13.97 10.41
N LEU A 399 -24.88 -15.23 10.79
CA LEU A 399 -24.32 -16.39 10.09
C LEU A 399 -25.38 -17.34 9.56
N LEU A 400 -26.48 -17.53 10.28
CA LEU A 400 -27.48 -18.56 9.99
C LEU A 400 -28.02 -18.49 8.55
N ASN A 401 -28.47 -17.31 8.12
CA ASN A 401 -29.05 -17.17 6.78
C ASN A 401 -28.02 -17.48 5.68
N SER A 402 -26.82 -16.94 5.82
CA SER A 402 -25.73 -17.14 4.87
C SER A 402 -25.27 -18.60 4.80
N ILE A 403 -25.20 -19.28 5.95
CA ILE A 403 -24.87 -20.71 6.01
C ILE A 403 -25.93 -21.54 5.29
N VAL A 404 -27.20 -21.31 5.63
CA VAL A 404 -28.31 -22.09 5.09
C VAL A 404 -28.44 -21.94 3.58
N GLN A 405 -28.19 -20.73 3.07
CA GLN A 405 -28.34 -20.42 1.64
C GLN A 405 -27.09 -20.77 0.81
N TYR A 406 -25.88 -20.59 1.33
CA TYR A 406 -24.67 -20.55 0.49
C TYR A 406 -23.48 -21.40 0.95
N ALA A 407 -23.46 -21.91 2.18
CA ALA A 407 -22.25 -22.53 2.74
C ALA A 407 -22.43 -23.98 3.20
N GLY A 408 -23.66 -24.44 3.45
CA GLY A 408 -23.90 -25.81 3.89
C GLY A 408 -23.36 -26.85 2.91
N ALA A 409 -22.80 -27.95 3.41
CA ALA A 409 -22.26 -29.02 2.57
C ALA A 409 -23.31 -29.60 1.61
N TRP A 410 -24.58 -29.62 2.00
CA TRP A 410 -25.69 -30.01 1.12
C TRP A 410 -25.82 -29.09 -0.11
N VAL A 411 -25.55 -27.79 0.04
CA VAL A 411 -25.48 -26.82 -1.08
C VAL A 411 -24.24 -27.09 -1.93
N LEU A 412 -23.08 -27.31 -1.30
CA LEU A 412 -21.82 -27.49 -2.02
C LEU A 412 -21.76 -28.81 -2.79
N LYS A 413 -22.37 -29.87 -2.25
CA LYS A 413 -22.46 -31.20 -2.87
C LYS A 413 -23.35 -31.18 -4.11
N GLU A 414 -24.44 -30.41 -4.11
CA GLU A 414 -25.32 -30.23 -5.29
C GLU A 414 -24.52 -29.75 -6.52
N TYR A 415 -23.50 -28.92 -6.28
CA TYR A 415 -22.68 -28.34 -7.33
C TYR A 415 -21.29 -28.96 -7.46
N LEU A 416 -21.05 -30.16 -6.90
CA LEU A 416 -19.77 -30.88 -7.01
C LEU A 416 -18.51 -30.08 -6.61
N VAL A 417 -18.66 -29.08 -5.74
CA VAL A 417 -17.57 -28.20 -5.30
C VAL A 417 -17.11 -28.48 -3.86
N SER A 418 -17.65 -29.52 -3.21
CA SER A 418 -17.37 -29.81 -1.81
C SER A 418 -16.06 -30.57 -1.61
N GLU A 419 -15.18 -30.07 -0.74
CA GLU A 419 -14.01 -30.79 -0.22
C GLU A 419 -14.19 -31.18 1.26
N PRO A 420 -13.87 -32.43 1.66
CA PRO A 420 -13.89 -32.86 3.06
C PRO A 420 -13.13 -31.92 4.00
N GLY A 421 -13.85 -31.37 4.99
CA GLY A 421 -13.27 -30.53 6.06
C GLY A 421 -12.95 -29.07 5.69
N ASN A 422 -12.96 -28.72 4.40
CA ASN A 422 -12.63 -27.38 3.90
C ASN A 422 -13.82 -26.67 3.23
N GLY A 423 -14.90 -27.39 2.94
CA GLY A 423 -16.08 -26.81 2.30
C GLY A 423 -15.85 -26.65 0.81
N ILE A 424 -15.31 -25.52 0.38
CA ILE A 424 -14.96 -25.22 -1.02
C ILE A 424 -13.44 -25.19 -1.13
N MET A 425 -12.86 -25.60 -2.27
CA MET A 425 -11.43 -25.45 -2.58
C MET A 425 -10.89 -24.10 -2.10
N THR A 426 -10.25 -24.11 -0.93
CA THR A 426 -10.07 -22.96 -0.01
C THR A 426 -9.10 -21.91 -0.52
N ASN A 427 -8.53 -22.08 -1.72
CA ASN A 427 -7.31 -21.37 -2.10
C ASN A 427 -7.37 -20.68 -3.47
N ILE A 428 -8.52 -20.59 -4.15
CA ILE A 428 -8.55 -19.99 -5.49
C ILE A 428 -8.22 -18.48 -5.42
N SER A 429 -9.02 -17.70 -4.70
CA SER A 429 -8.74 -16.27 -4.52
C SER A 429 -7.50 -16.02 -3.66
N GLU A 430 -7.27 -16.79 -2.59
CA GLU A 430 -6.11 -16.62 -1.71
C GLU A 430 -4.77 -16.87 -2.44
N SER A 431 -4.68 -17.89 -3.31
CA SER A 431 -3.48 -18.14 -4.12
C SER A 431 -3.24 -17.02 -5.13
N PHE A 432 -4.28 -16.58 -5.83
CA PHE A 432 -4.13 -15.49 -6.80
C PHE A 432 -3.76 -14.17 -6.12
N ASN A 433 -4.28 -13.95 -4.92
CA ASN A 433 -3.93 -12.83 -4.07
C ASN A 433 -2.43 -12.82 -3.71
N VAL A 434 -1.79 -13.99 -3.53
CA VAL A 434 -0.34 -14.09 -3.36
C VAL A 434 0.40 -13.69 -4.64
N VAL A 435 -0.11 -14.06 -5.82
CA VAL A 435 0.45 -13.62 -7.11
C VAL A 435 0.40 -12.10 -7.23
N LEU A 436 -0.74 -11.46 -6.95
CA LEU A 436 -0.87 -10.00 -6.97
C LEU A 436 0.06 -9.31 -5.96
N LYS A 437 0.21 -9.83 -4.74
CA LYS A 437 1.15 -9.29 -3.73
C LYS A 437 2.60 -9.34 -4.21
N ARG A 438 3.01 -10.47 -4.80
CA ARG A 438 4.35 -10.66 -5.35
C ARG A 438 4.58 -9.74 -6.54
N LEU A 439 3.58 -9.63 -7.41
CA LEU A 439 3.58 -8.75 -8.57
C LEU A 439 3.84 -7.30 -8.19
N VAL A 440 3.50 -6.81 -6.99
CA VAL A 440 3.74 -5.41 -6.61
C VAL A 440 4.85 -5.24 -5.56
N GLU A 441 5.61 -6.29 -5.27
CA GLU A 441 6.68 -6.32 -4.26
C GLU A 441 6.24 -5.77 -2.88
N TRP A 442 4.95 -5.88 -2.54
CA TRP A 442 4.37 -5.29 -1.33
C TRP A 442 4.54 -3.76 -1.23
N GLN A 443 4.63 -3.07 -2.37
CA GLN A 443 4.79 -1.61 -2.42
C GLN A 443 3.51 -0.90 -2.86
N GLU A 444 3.34 0.33 -2.38
CA GLU A 444 2.34 1.27 -2.95
C GLU A 444 2.78 1.66 -4.37
N MET A 445 1.88 1.57 -5.33
CA MET A 445 2.14 1.80 -6.76
C MET A 445 1.17 2.84 -7.36
N PRO A 446 1.59 3.64 -8.35
CA PRO A 446 0.69 4.48 -9.14
C PRO A 446 -0.36 3.64 -9.86
N MET A 447 -1.54 4.21 -10.13
CA MET A 447 -2.63 3.49 -10.80
C MET A 447 -2.26 3.07 -12.21
N GLU A 448 -1.64 3.94 -12.99
CA GLU A 448 -1.15 3.63 -14.34
C GLU A 448 -0.31 2.34 -14.33
N THR A 449 0.68 2.28 -13.43
CA THR A 449 1.54 1.10 -13.32
C THR A 449 0.75 -0.14 -12.93
N LEU A 450 -0.28 -0.01 -12.08
CA LEU A 450 -1.17 -1.13 -11.74
C LEU A 450 -1.96 -1.61 -12.97
N VAL A 451 -2.58 -0.71 -13.72
CA VAL A 451 -3.36 -1.05 -14.93
C VAL A 451 -2.47 -1.77 -15.95
N ILE A 452 -1.28 -1.23 -16.23
CA ILE A 452 -0.31 -1.85 -17.16
C ILE A 452 0.14 -3.22 -16.63
N SER A 453 0.44 -3.33 -15.34
CA SER A 453 0.87 -4.61 -14.74
C SER A 453 -0.20 -5.68 -14.85
N LEU A 454 -1.47 -5.32 -14.63
CA LEU A 454 -2.61 -6.24 -14.75
C LEU A 454 -2.82 -6.69 -16.21
N TYR A 455 -2.62 -5.79 -17.18
CA TYR A 455 -2.66 -6.12 -18.61
C TYR A 455 -1.60 -7.18 -18.98
N TYR A 456 -0.33 -6.94 -18.63
CA TYR A 456 0.74 -7.92 -18.88
C TYR A 456 0.50 -9.24 -18.15
N LEU A 457 -0.02 -9.19 -16.92
CA LEU A 457 -0.33 -10.39 -16.16
C LEU A 457 -1.40 -11.22 -16.88
N GLN A 458 -2.47 -10.59 -17.36
CA GLN A 458 -3.51 -11.33 -18.07
C GLN A 458 -3.03 -11.88 -19.42
N ASN A 459 -2.20 -11.12 -20.15
CA ASN A 459 -1.56 -11.60 -21.38
C ASN A 459 -0.64 -12.80 -21.15
N TYR A 460 0.08 -12.83 -20.02
CA TYR A 460 0.85 -14.01 -19.61
C TYR A 460 -0.05 -15.24 -19.46
N TYR A 461 -1.19 -15.11 -18.77
CA TYR A 461 -2.13 -16.23 -18.62
C TYR A 461 -2.76 -16.65 -19.95
N ILE A 462 -3.20 -15.71 -20.80
CA ILE A 462 -3.74 -16.02 -22.14
C ILE A 462 -2.71 -16.85 -22.91
N ARG A 463 -1.45 -16.39 -22.93
CA ARG A 463 -0.37 -17.07 -23.64
C ARG A 463 -0.14 -18.49 -23.11
N GLU A 464 -0.05 -18.69 -21.79
CA GLU A 464 0.18 -20.02 -21.21
C GLU A 464 -0.98 -20.98 -21.49
N LEU A 465 -2.23 -20.50 -21.46
CA LEU A 465 -3.40 -21.32 -21.81
C LEU A 465 -3.40 -21.71 -23.29
N LEU A 466 -3.13 -20.77 -24.19
CA LEU A 466 -3.00 -21.03 -25.63
C LEU A 466 -1.83 -21.99 -25.94
N ARG A 467 -0.70 -21.84 -25.24
CA ARG A 467 0.43 -22.77 -25.35
C ARG A 467 0.01 -24.17 -24.92
N GLY A 468 -0.70 -24.30 -23.80
CA GLY A 468 -1.21 -25.59 -23.34
C GLY A 468 -2.17 -26.24 -24.33
N GLN A 469 -3.04 -25.47 -24.98
CA GLN A 469 -3.90 -25.96 -26.07
C GLN A 469 -3.09 -26.46 -27.29
N CYS A 470 -1.89 -25.93 -27.50
CA CYS A 470 -0.95 -26.37 -28.54
C CYS A 470 0.00 -27.49 -28.07
N HIS A 471 -0.22 -28.08 -26.89
CA HIS A 471 0.68 -29.06 -26.26
C HIS A 471 2.09 -28.51 -25.97
N LEU A 472 2.18 -27.24 -25.60
CA LEU A 472 3.40 -26.54 -25.25
C LEU A 472 3.32 -25.96 -23.83
N GLY A 473 4.48 -25.73 -23.21
CA GLY A 473 4.54 -25.04 -21.92
C GLY A 473 4.20 -25.95 -20.74
N ASN A 474 3.65 -25.36 -19.67
CA ASN A 474 3.45 -26.05 -18.40
C ASN A 474 2.02 -26.57 -18.18
N TYR A 475 1.07 -26.20 -19.05
CA TYR A 475 -0.32 -26.61 -18.93
C TYR A 475 -0.63 -27.71 -19.93
N HIS A 476 -1.17 -28.82 -19.46
CA HIS A 476 -1.44 -30.01 -20.26
C HIS A 476 -2.93 -30.31 -20.26
N LEU A 477 -3.53 -30.41 -21.45
CA LEU A 477 -4.93 -30.79 -21.58
C LEU A 477 -5.17 -32.18 -20.97
N ARG A 478 -6.33 -32.33 -20.31
CA ARG A 478 -6.80 -33.65 -19.90
C ARG A 478 -7.29 -34.43 -21.13
N GLU A 479 -7.28 -35.75 -21.04
CA GLU A 479 -7.57 -36.63 -22.17
C GLU A 479 -8.98 -36.40 -22.73
N GLU A 480 -9.95 -36.17 -21.83
CA GLU A 480 -11.33 -35.85 -22.16
C GLU A 480 -11.53 -34.49 -22.85
N PHE A 481 -10.51 -33.63 -22.85
CA PHE A 481 -10.56 -32.29 -23.46
C PHE A 481 -9.60 -32.14 -24.65
N MET A 482 -9.04 -33.23 -25.17
CA MET A 482 -8.13 -33.19 -26.32
C MET A 482 -8.77 -32.62 -27.59
N SER A 483 -10.10 -32.66 -27.71
CA SER A 483 -10.84 -31.99 -28.81
C SER A 483 -10.71 -30.47 -28.81
N TYR A 484 -10.29 -29.87 -27.70
CA TYR A 484 -10.03 -28.43 -27.57
C TYR A 484 -8.57 -28.06 -27.85
N ALA A 485 -7.75 -29.03 -28.26
CA ALA A 485 -6.40 -28.75 -28.73
C ALA A 485 -6.43 -27.90 -30.00
N LYS A 486 -5.42 -27.05 -30.17
CA LYS A 486 -5.26 -26.16 -31.32
C LYS A 486 -3.95 -26.46 -32.02
N LEU A 487 -3.93 -26.26 -33.34
CA LEU A 487 -2.68 -26.28 -34.10
C LEU A 487 -1.94 -24.97 -33.88
N LEU A 488 -0.61 -25.04 -33.79
CA LEU A 488 0.22 -23.87 -33.51
C LEU A 488 0.05 -22.76 -34.56
N GLU A 489 -0.20 -23.14 -35.82
CA GLU A 489 -0.41 -22.24 -36.94
C GLU A 489 -1.74 -21.47 -36.88
N ASP A 490 -2.73 -21.98 -36.15
CA ASP A 490 -4.05 -21.36 -36.01
C ASP A 490 -4.15 -20.42 -34.80
N VAL A 491 -3.07 -20.32 -34.00
CA VAL A 491 -3.07 -19.59 -32.74
C VAL A 491 -2.24 -18.32 -32.84
N THR A 492 -2.89 -17.18 -32.59
CA THR A 492 -2.22 -15.90 -32.41
C THR A 492 -1.90 -15.70 -30.92
N PHE A 493 -0.62 -15.62 -30.58
CA PHE A 493 -0.19 -15.33 -29.21
C PHE A 493 -0.16 -13.83 -28.94
N PRO A 494 -0.44 -13.38 -27.70
CA PRO A 494 -0.27 -11.97 -27.32
C PRO A 494 1.18 -11.51 -27.56
N GLU A 495 1.34 -10.37 -28.25
CA GLU A 495 2.64 -9.76 -28.53
C GLU A 495 3.24 -9.12 -27.26
N MET A 496 2.40 -8.44 -26.48
CA MET A 496 2.77 -7.79 -25.22
C MET A 496 2.64 -8.74 -24.03
N TYR A 497 3.65 -9.57 -23.80
CA TYR A 497 3.69 -10.48 -22.66
C TYR A 497 5.09 -10.49 -22.02
N CYS A 498 5.15 -10.83 -20.74
CA CYS A 498 6.41 -11.11 -20.05
C CYS A 498 6.17 -12.02 -18.85
N ASN A 499 7.24 -12.58 -18.30
CA ASN A 499 7.14 -13.40 -17.10
C ASN A 499 6.71 -12.51 -15.90
N PRO A 500 5.90 -13.04 -14.96
CA PRO A 500 5.43 -12.27 -13.81
C PRO A 500 6.52 -11.57 -13.00
N GLU A 501 7.73 -12.14 -12.98
CA GLU A 501 8.88 -11.61 -12.25
C GLU A 501 9.41 -10.27 -12.80
N VAL A 502 9.19 -9.97 -14.08
CA VAL A 502 9.71 -8.75 -14.74
C VAL A 502 8.61 -7.74 -15.10
N ILE A 503 7.32 -8.07 -14.88
CA ILE A 503 6.19 -7.19 -15.22
C ILE A 503 6.37 -5.80 -14.60
N LEU A 504 6.80 -5.72 -13.34
CA LEU A 504 6.97 -4.43 -12.67
C LEU A 504 8.05 -3.57 -13.29
N ASP A 505 9.19 -4.17 -13.65
CA ASP A 505 10.31 -3.43 -14.20
C ASP A 505 9.95 -2.88 -15.58
N ILE A 506 9.19 -3.66 -16.36
CA ILE A 506 8.65 -3.23 -17.65
C ILE A 506 7.60 -2.13 -17.46
N ALA A 507 6.64 -2.31 -16.55
CA ALA A 507 5.59 -1.34 -16.30
C ALA A 507 6.17 -0.01 -15.79
N ARG A 508 7.16 -0.07 -14.88
CA ARG A 508 7.91 1.11 -14.41
C ARG A 508 8.70 1.73 -15.56
N GLY A 509 9.40 0.93 -16.37
CA GLY A 509 10.20 1.39 -17.50
C GLY A 509 9.37 2.06 -18.60
N GLN A 510 8.17 1.56 -18.89
CA GLN A 510 7.24 2.18 -19.84
C GLN A 510 6.70 3.52 -19.33
N THR A 511 6.40 3.61 -18.04
CA THR A 511 6.10 4.88 -17.37
C THR A 511 7.31 5.83 -17.44
N GLU A 512 8.54 5.35 -17.22
CA GLU A 512 9.79 6.14 -17.24
C GLU A 512 10.21 6.64 -18.64
N LEU A 513 10.08 5.85 -19.70
CA LEU A 513 10.45 6.20 -21.08
C LEU A 513 9.64 7.39 -21.65
N ARG A 514 8.43 7.62 -21.13
CA ARG A 514 7.60 8.78 -21.48
C ARG A 514 8.12 10.08 -20.88
N PHE A 515 8.67 10.02 -19.65
CA PHE A 515 9.25 11.18 -18.97
C PHE A 515 10.62 11.61 -19.50
N ALA A 516 11.29 10.79 -20.32
CA ALA A 516 12.51 11.20 -21.02
C ALA A 516 12.22 11.95 -22.33
N LYS A 517 10.95 11.99 -22.79
CA LYS A 517 10.51 12.65 -24.02
C LYS A 517 9.72 13.95 -23.78
N ILE A 518 9.53 14.35 -22.53
CA ILE A 518 9.00 15.65 -22.08
C ILE A 518 10.15 16.41 -21.43
#